data_AF-A0A3P3W7C7-F1
#
_entry.id   AF-A0A3P3W7C7-F1
#
_cell.length_a   1.000
_cell.length_b   1.000
_cell.length_c   1.000
_cell.angle_alpha   90.00
_cell.angle_beta   90.00
_cell.angle_gamma   90.00
#
_symmetry.space_group_name_H-M   'P 1'
#
loop_
_entity.id
_entity.type
_entity.pdbx_description
1 polymer ?
#
loop_
_entity_poly.entity_id
_entity_poly.type
_entity_poly.pdbx_seq_one_letter_code
_entity_poly.pdbx_strand_id
1 'polypeptide(L)'
;MDLAYSFLRDNDTYSVHISKGHFTVIEECTSTMLSLCKEVSTEHSEWIPPYFCLTEQQARDVGAKLGREVCPYCIRFLYGWKKDGTVL
;
A
#
# COMPACT_ATOMS: atom_id res chain seq x y z
N MET A 1 11.51 10.00 -9.71
CA MET A 1 10.36 9.10 -9.90
C MET A 1 9.56 9.12 -8.62
N ASP A 2 8.32 9.58 -8.71
CA ASP A 2 7.45 9.73 -7.54
C ASP A 2 6.91 8.36 -7.09
N LEU A 3 6.61 8.25 -5.79
CA LEU A 3 6.10 7.02 -5.20
C LEU A 3 4.61 6.84 -5.51
N ALA A 4 4.26 5.64 -5.94
CA ALA A 4 2.88 5.21 -6.13
C ALA A 4 2.49 4.19 -5.06
N TYR A 5 1.22 4.21 -4.66
CA TYR A 5 0.67 3.32 -3.64
C TYR A 5 -0.59 2.65 -4.16
N SER A 6 -0.74 1.35 -3.89
CA SER A 6 -1.91 0.58 -4.30
C SER A 6 -2.39 -0.30 -3.16
N PHE A 7 -3.68 -0.60 -3.12
CA PHE A 7 -4.30 -1.41 -2.08
C PHE A 7 -4.64 -2.80 -2.62
N LEU A 8 -4.32 -3.82 -1.83
CA LEU A 8 -4.55 -5.22 -2.13
C LEU A 8 -5.14 -5.91 -0.90
N ARG A 9 -6.05 -6.86 -1.11
CA ARG A 9 -6.67 -7.67 -0.06
C ARG A 9 -6.00 -9.04 -0.04
N ASP A 10 -5.52 -9.45 1.12
CA ASP A 10 -5.05 -10.82 1.33
C ASP A 10 -6.22 -11.80 1.24
N ASN A 11 -6.06 -12.86 0.44
CA ASN A 11 -7.11 -13.85 0.21
C ASN A 11 -7.33 -14.76 1.42
N ASP A 12 -6.31 -14.95 2.27
CA ASP A 12 -6.39 -15.84 3.42
C ASP A 12 -7.00 -15.15 4.64
N THR A 13 -6.58 -13.92 4.91
CA THR A 13 -6.96 -13.18 6.13
C THR A 13 -7.97 -12.06 5.89
N TYR A 14 -8.26 -11.73 4.63
CA TYR A 14 -9.12 -10.61 4.21
C TYR A 14 -8.62 -9.22 4.68
N SER A 15 -7.42 -9.11 5.25
CA SER A 15 -6.83 -7.82 5.60
C SER A 15 -6.41 -7.06 4.36
N VAL A 16 -6.50 -5.73 4.43
CA VAL A 16 -6.10 -4.85 3.35
C VAL A 16 -4.66 -4.37 3.58
N HIS A 17 -3.81 -4.60 2.60
CA HIS A 17 -2.41 -4.21 2.61
C HIS A 17 -2.14 -3.13 1.57
N ILE A 18 -1.06 -2.39 1.78
CA ILE A 18 -0.62 -1.31 0.89
C ILE A 18 0.67 -1.78 0.22
N SER A 19 0.72 -1.82 -1.10
CA SER A 19 1.96 -1.94 -1.85
C SER A 19 2.49 -0.55 -2.21
N LYS A 20 3.79 -0.50 -2.49
CA LYS A 20 4.48 0.72 -2.93
C LYS A 20 5.12 0.44 -4.28
N GLY A 21 5.24 1.44 -5.11
CA GLY A 21 6.09 1.37 -6.30
C GLY A 21 6.35 2.77 -6.81
N HIS A 22 6.47 2.92 -8.11
CA HIS A 22 6.84 4.18 -8.74
C HIS A 22 5.92 4.50 -9.90
N PHE A 23 5.53 5.77 -10.02
CA PHE A 23 4.96 6.27 -11.27
C PHE A 23 6.02 6.15 -12.37
N THR A 24 5.64 5.59 -13.52
CA THR A 24 6.54 5.50 -14.67
C THR A 24 5.99 6.30 -15.84
N VAL A 25 6.87 6.56 -16.82
CA VAL A 25 6.51 7.34 -18.02
C VAL A 25 5.73 6.50 -19.05
N ILE A 26 5.68 5.18 -18.86
CA ILE A 26 5.16 4.20 -19.82
C ILE A 26 3.95 3.46 -19.25
N GLU A 27 4.04 2.99 -18.00
CA GLU A 27 2.94 2.41 -17.23
C GLU A 27 2.50 3.39 -16.14
N GLU A 28 1.19 3.59 -15.99
CA GLU A 28 0.59 4.56 -15.05
C GLU A 28 1.16 4.43 -13.62
N CYS A 29 1.52 3.22 -13.18
CA CYS A 29 2.51 3.02 -12.12
C CYS A 29 3.04 1.57 -12.11
N THR A 30 4.19 1.38 -11.46
CA THR A 30 4.67 0.07 -11.01
C THR A 30 4.19 -0.20 -9.60
N SER A 31 3.94 -1.46 -9.28
CA SER A 31 3.79 -1.93 -7.91
C SER A 31 4.89 -2.93 -7.57
N THR A 32 5.45 -2.85 -6.37
CA THR A 32 6.30 -3.93 -5.86
C THR A 32 5.48 -5.19 -5.63
N MET A 33 6.12 -6.36 -5.78
CA MET A 33 5.54 -7.68 -5.48
C MET A 33 5.21 -7.90 -3.99
N LEU A 34 5.63 -6.99 -3.11
CA LEU A 34 5.43 -7.07 -1.67
C LEU A 34 4.73 -5.82 -1.15
N SER A 35 3.87 -6.01 -0.14
CA SER A 35 3.30 -4.95 0.67
C SER A 35 4.37 -4.18 1.48
N LEU A 36 4.02 -2.98 1.95
CA LEU A 36 4.88 -2.12 2.79
C LEU A 36 5.36 -2.85 4.06
N CYS A 37 4.51 -3.67 4.68
CA CYS A 37 4.91 -4.47 5.84
C CYS A 37 5.78 -5.69 5.49
N LYS A 38 5.85 -6.06 4.20
CA LYS A 38 6.53 -7.24 3.64
C LYS A 38 5.92 -8.58 4.08
N GLU A 39 4.67 -8.59 4.49
CA GLU A 39 3.98 -9.80 4.97
C GLU A 39 3.12 -10.44 3.88
N VAL A 40 2.56 -9.62 2.99
CA VAL A 40 1.70 -10.09 1.88
C VAL A 40 2.36 -9.79 0.55
N SER A 41 2.37 -10.79 -0.35
CA SER A 41 2.78 -10.66 -1.75
C SER A 41 1.57 -10.49 -2.66
N THR A 42 1.81 -9.95 -3.86
CA THR A 42 0.77 -9.75 -4.88
C THR A 42 0.21 -11.06 -5.47
N GLU A 43 0.87 -12.19 -5.23
CA GLU A 43 0.46 -13.51 -5.73
C GLU A 43 -0.65 -14.15 -4.87
N HIS A 44 -0.72 -13.79 -3.60
CA HIS A 44 -1.71 -14.28 -2.63
C HIS A 44 -2.78 -13.24 -2.31
N SER A 45 -2.95 -12.25 -3.17
CA SER A 45 -3.83 -11.13 -2.90
C SER A 45 -4.52 -10.62 -4.15
N GLU A 46 -5.64 -9.94 -3.94
CA GLU A 46 -6.41 -9.30 -4.99
C GLU A 46 -6.31 -7.78 -4.88
N TRP A 47 -5.95 -7.14 -5.99
CA TRP A 47 -6.01 -5.68 -6.14
C TRP A 47 -7.42 -5.17 -5.82
N ILE A 48 -7.55 -4.07 -5.06
CA ILE A 48 -8.84 -3.47 -4.70
C ILE A 48 -9.16 -2.29 -5.64
N PRO A 49 -10.06 -2.41 -6.63
CA PRO A 49 -10.46 -1.28 -7.45
C PRO A 49 -11.28 -0.25 -6.65
N PRO A 50 -11.11 1.07 -6.90
CA PRO A 50 -10.18 1.72 -7.85
C PRO A 50 -8.86 2.17 -7.19
N TYR A 51 -8.42 1.54 -6.11
CA TYR A 51 -7.34 2.04 -5.24
C TYR A 51 -5.95 1.62 -5.73
N PHE A 52 -5.59 2.09 -6.93
CA PHE A 52 -4.31 1.81 -7.59
C PHE A 52 -3.58 3.11 -7.92
N CYS A 53 -2.26 3.04 -8.00
CA CYS A 53 -1.41 4.13 -8.50
C CYS A 53 -1.72 5.48 -7.83
N LEU A 54 -1.90 5.46 -6.51
CA LEU A 54 -2.24 6.61 -5.72
C LEU A 54 -0.98 7.37 -5.31
N THR A 55 -1.06 8.70 -5.26
CA THR A 55 -0.09 9.51 -4.53
C THR A 55 -0.16 9.21 -3.03
N GLU A 56 0.86 9.60 -2.27
CA GLU A 56 0.86 9.39 -0.82
C GLU A 56 -0.36 10.01 -0.13
N GLN A 57 -0.77 11.23 -0.53
CA GLN A 57 -1.94 11.88 0.05
C GLN A 57 -3.23 11.11 -0.26
N GLN A 58 -3.43 10.68 -1.50
CA GLN A 58 -4.60 9.87 -1.87
C GLN A 58 -4.61 8.54 -1.13
N ALA A 59 -3.45 7.91 -0.94
CA ALA A 59 -3.34 6.67 -0.17
C ALA A 59 -3.70 6.89 1.30
N ARG A 60 -3.34 8.04 1.89
CA ARG A 60 -3.76 8.40 3.26
C ARG A 60 -5.27 8.58 3.34
N ASP A 61 -5.87 9.26 2.37
CA ASP A 61 -7.31 9.50 2.31
C ASP A 61 -8.10 8.18 2.16
N VAL A 62 -7.63 7.30 1.26
CA VAL A 62 -8.20 5.95 1.06
C VAL A 62 -8.00 5.08 2.31
N GLY A 63 -6.82 5.12 2.91
CA GLY A 63 -6.53 4.38 4.15
C GLY A 63 -7.45 4.80 5.30
N ALA A 64 -7.71 6.10 5.44
CA ALA A 64 -8.66 6.62 6.42
C ALA A 64 -10.11 6.16 6.14
N LYS A 65 -10.51 6.08 4.86
CA LYS A 65 -11.83 5.62 4.45
C LYS A 65 -12.04 4.12 4.69
N LEU A 66 -11.03 3.29 4.42
CA LEU A 66 -11.06 1.84 4.65
C LEU A 66 -10.96 1.49 6.14
N GLY A 67 -10.29 2.32 6.92
CA GLY A 67 -10.28 2.23 8.38
C GLY A 67 -9.64 0.94 8.89
N ARG A 68 -10.37 0.18 9.73
CA ARG A 68 -9.84 -0.97 10.48
C ARG A 68 -9.47 -2.18 9.62
N GLU A 69 -9.92 -2.22 8.37
CA GLU A 69 -9.54 -3.27 7.42
C GLU A 69 -8.07 -3.16 6.99
N VAL A 70 -7.49 -1.96 7.07
CA VAL A 70 -6.11 -1.74 6.63
C VAL A 70 -5.12 -2.23 7.68
N CYS A 71 -4.14 -3.00 7.23
CA CYS A 71 -3.02 -3.48 8.02
C CYS A 71 -2.37 -2.30 8.77
N PRO A 72 -2.34 -2.34 10.11
CA PRO A 72 -1.86 -1.21 10.91
C PRO A 72 -0.37 -0.91 10.67
N TYR A 73 0.42 -1.91 10.29
CA TYR A 73 1.82 -1.72 9.91
C TYR A 73 1.95 -0.98 8.58
N CYS A 74 1.14 -1.34 7.57
CA CYS A 74 1.12 -0.64 6.29
C CYS A 74 0.78 0.85 6.46
N ILE A 75 -0.22 1.17 7.29
CA ILE A 75 -0.57 2.55 7.62
C ILE A 75 0.60 3.27 8.30
N ARG A 76 1.25 2.66 9.29
CA ARG A 76 2.41 3.27 9.96
C ARG A 76 3.53 3.60 8.97
N PHE A 77 3.88 2.67 8.08
CA PHE A 77 4.87 2.92 7.03
C PHE A 77 4.46 4.05 6.09
N LEU A 78 3.17 4.15 5.74
CA LEU A 78 2.65 5.23 4.91
C LEU A 78 2.81 6.62 5.56
N TYR A 79 2.74 6.70 6.90
CA TYR A 79 3.01 7.92 7.66
C TYR A 79 4.49 8.09 8.05
N GLY A 80 5.41 7.36 7.40
CA GLY A 80 6.85 7.56 7.57
C GLY A 80 7.46 6.88 8.79
N TRP A 81 6.75 5.98 9.48
CA TRP A 81 7.35 5.18 10.54
C TRP A 81 8.30 4.12 9.98
N LYS A 82 9.50 4.04 10.54
CA LYS A 82 10.45 2.95 10.29
C LYS A 82 10.29 1.83 11.32
N LYS A 83 10.75 0.62 10.97
CA LYS A 83 10.75 -0.54 11.89
C LYS A 83 11.59 -0.32 13.16
N ASP A 84 12.49 0.66 13.15
CA ASP A 84 13.32 1.07 14.29
C ASP A 84 12.63 2.07 15.24
N GLY A 85 11.37 2.45 14.98
CA GLY A 85 10.60 3.38 15.80
C GLY A 85 10.83 4.86 15.49
N THR A 86 11.64 5.19 14.47
CA THR A 86 11.82 6.59 14.03
C THR A 86 10.76 7.00 13.02
N VAL A 87 10.37 8.27 13.07
CA VAL A 87 9.49 8.92 12.08
C VAL A 87 10.40 9.71 11.12
N LEU A 88 10.20 9.54 9.81
CA LEU A 88 10.87 10.33 8.76
C LEU A 88 10.52 11.82 8.84
#